data_AF-A0A1F5BD62-F1
#
_entry.id   AF-A0A1F5BD62-F1
#
_cell.length_a   1.000
_cell.length_b   1.000
_cell.length_c   1.000
_cell.angle_alpha   90.00
_cell.angle_beta   90.00
_cell.angle_gamma   90.00
#
_symmetry.space_group_name_H-M   'P 1'
#
loop_
_entity.id
_entity.type
_entity.pdbx_description
1 polymer ?
#
loop_
_entity_poly.entity_id
_entity_poly.type
_entity_poly.pdbx_seq_one_letter_code
_entity_poly.pdbx_strand_id
1 'polypeptide(L)'
;MTLRLPLKPGAYTVKISALGAEAESQLGVEAPSGRATCIPVDLNNDGIPEYRMENDKVKVTLLATGARIIEYIVKERNDNVLFKLWPEKESTEKRPFRERGFYPYGGFEDFLGQASIETHKVYQAVVVRNEGPFVQVRMASDYYGNRLEKIFTLYGDSPLVEVRFALAFRNPELNMLGPQPILALGEKHWTEDLFIVPTASGKREFRMRPEEYFGEVMFLQEGWNAGYDTVEDISFAGAFPVSEPEFLHMWMNHPSNGESQHYYAEFQPWVPIFQKNVRYFSYYLWGAAGPWEIAIAELRRRSLITSR
;
A
#
# COMPACT_ATOMS: atom_id res chain seq x y z
N MET A 1 19.84 -8.76 -12.83
CA MET A 1 21.17 -8.39 -12.32
C MET A 1 20.98 -7.84 -10.91
N THR A 2 21.62 -8.41 -9.90
CA THR A 2 21.53 -7.93 -8.51
C THR A 2 22.86 -7.28 -8.16
N LEU A 3 22.86 -5.98 -7.90
CA LEU A 3 24.03 -5.24 -7.43
C LEU A 3 24.11 -5.37 -5.90
N ARG A 4 25.23 -5.88 -5.39
CA ARG A 4 25.53 -5.87 -3.95
C ARG A 4 26.48 -4.72 -3.68
N LEU A 5 25.95 -3.63 -3.12
CA LEU A 5 26.73 -2.46 -2.76
C LEU A 5 27.02 -2.50 -1.25
N PRO A 6 28.29 -2.52 -0.81
CA PRO A 6 28.65 -2.50 0.61
C PRO A 6 28.52 -1.08 1.18
N LEU A 7 27.27 -0.61 1.29
CA LEU A 7 26.96 0.74 1.79
C LEU A 7 26.93 0.76 3.32
N LYS A 8 27.38 1.87 3.90
CA LYS A 8 27.14 2.16 5.32
C LYS A 8 25.71 2.67 5.50
N PRO A 9 25.16 2.67 6.73
CA PRO A 9 23.92 3.37 6.99
C PRO A 9 24.01 4.84 6.58
N GLY A 10 22.98 5.36 5.92
CA GLY A 10 22.95 6.72 5.40
C GLY A 10 21.93 6.94 4.29
N ALA A 11 21.86 8.17 3.83
CA ALA A 11 21.04 8.60 2.69
C ALA A 11 21.93 8.73 1.45
N TYR A 12 21.51 8.13 0.35
CA TYR A 12 22.25 8.13 -0.91
C TYR A 12 21.37 8.56 -2.06
N THR A 13 21.95 9.28 -3.02
CA THR A 13 21.39 9.39 -4.37
C THR A 13 21.98 8.28 -5.22
N VAL A 14 21.13 7.44 -5.79
CA VAL A 14 21.52 6.37 -6.70
C VAL A 14 21.26 6.83 -8.11
N LYS A 15 22.32 6.82 -8.93
CA LYS A 15 22.26 7.09 -10.35
C LYS A 15 22.56 5.80 -11.13
N ILE A 16 21.68 5.43 -12.04
CA ILE A 16 21.87 4.30 -12.95
C ILE A 16 21.84 4.83 -14.37
N SER A 17 22.88 4.51 -15.15
CA SER A 17 22.96 4.85 -16.56
C SER A 17 23.04 3.57 -17.40
N ALA A 18 22.16 3.43 -18.40
CA ALA A 18 22.14 2.29 -19.30
C ALA A 18 21.65 2.71 -20.69
N LEU A 19 22.32 2.25 -21.75
CA LEU A 19 21.95 2.53 -23.14
C LEU A 19 21.73 4.03 -23.47
N GLY A 20 22.48 4.92 -22.83
CA GLY A 20 22.36 6.37 -23.02
C GLY A 20 21.20 7.04 -22.25
N ALA A 21 20.44 6.28 -21.46
CA ALA A 21 19.47 6.83 -20.52
C ALA A 21 20.04 6.86 -19.09
N GLU A 22 19.59 7.81 -18.29
CA GLU A 22 19.92 7.93 -16.87
C GLU A 22 18.65 7.98 -16.02
N ALA A 23 18.70 7.36 -14.85
CA ALA A 23 17.68 7.47 -13.83
C ALA A 23 18.35 7.74 -12.49
N GLU A 24 17.81 8.72 -11.75
CA GLU A 24 18.26 9.06 -10.40
C GLU A 24 17.13 8.81 -9.41
N SER A 25 17.47 8.24 -8.25
CA SER A 25 16.52 8.00 -7.16
C SER A 25 17.22 8.07 -5.81
N GLN A 26 16.46 8.00 -4.73
CA GLN A 26 16.97 8.00 -3.36
C GLN A 26 17.08 6.58 -2.82
N LEU A 27 18.07 6.33 -1.97
CA LEU A 27 18.28 5.09 -1.26
C LEU A 27 18.62 5.39 0.20
N GLY A 28 17.69 5.05 1.10
CA GLY A 28 17.96 4.96 2.53
C GLY A 28 18.60 3.61 2.87
N VAL A 29 19.69 3.64 3.62
CA VAL A 29 20.36 2.44 4.14
C VAL A 29 20.36 2.52 5.67
N GLU A 30 19.87 1.47 6.32
CA GLU A 30 19.91 1.35 7.78
C GLU A 30 20.63 0.07 8.20
N ALA A 31 21.20 0.09 9.41
CA ALA A 31 21.76 -1.13 9.99
C ALA A 31 20.61 -2.06 10.40
N PRO A 32 20.72 -3.38 10.19
CA PRO A 32 19.69 -4.32 10.63
C PRO A 32 19.52 -4.25 12.15
N SER A 33 18.30 -4.00 12.62
CA SER A 33 18.00 -3.84 14.04
C SER A 33 16.59 -4.33 14.37
N GLY A 34 16.32 -4.56 15.67
CA GLY A 34 15.06 -5.11 16.15
C GLY A 34 14.80 -6.57 15.77
N ARG A 35 13.56 -7.03 15.97
CA ARG A 35 13.13 -8.39 15.63
C ARG A 35 11.71 -8.38 15.07
N ALA A 36 11.55 -9.04 13.93
CA ALA A 36 10.27 -9.38 13.34
C ALA A 36 10.17 -10.90 13.13
N THR A 37 8.93 -11.39 13.05
CA THR A 37 8.59 -12.77 12.74
C THR A 37 7.49 -12.82 11.67
N CYS A 38 7.45 -13.89 10.89
CA CYS A 38 6.43 -14.16 9.89
C CYS A 38 5.99 -15.62 10.00
N ILE A 39 4.70 -15.81 10.25
CA ILE A 39 4.10 -17.13 10.44
C ILE A 39 2.95 -17.29 9.45
N PRO A 40 2.97 -18.35 8.60
CA PRO A 40 1.80 -18.75 7.83
C PRO A 40 0.70 -19.28 8.77
N VAL A 41 -0.52 -18.80 8.59
CA VAL A 41 -1.69 -19.19 9.41
C VAL A 41 -2.92 -19.13 8.53
N ASP A 42 -3.77 -20.15 8.61
CA ASP A 42 -5.10 -20.14 7.97
C ASP A 42 -6.10 -19.56 8.98
N LEU A 43 -6.45 -18.29 8.82
CA LEU A 43 -7.24 -17.54 9.80
C LEU A 43 -8.75 -17.77 9.65
N ASN A 44 -9.21 -18.10 8.45
CA ASN A 44 -10.62 -18.29 8.11
C ASN A 44 -10.97 -19.76 7.83
N ASN A 45 -10.00 -20.69 7.89
CA ASN A 45 -10.13 -22.12 7.59
C ASN A 45 -10.53 -22.41 6.13
N ASP A 46 -10.07 -21.59 5.18
CA ASP A 46 -10.35 -21.80 3.74
C ASP A 46 -9.27 -22.65 3.03
N GLY A 47 -8.22 -23.06 3.75
CA GLY A 47 -7.10 -23.84 3.24
C GLY A 47 -6.03 -23.01 2.51
N ILE A 48 -6.17 -21.69 2.45
CA ILE A 48 -5.21 -20.75 1.90
C ILE A 48 -4.54 -20.03 3.08
N PRO A 49 -3.20 -20.11 3.23
CA PRO A 49 -2.54 -19.45 4.34
C PRO A 49 -2.53 -17.92 4.15
N GLU A 50 -2.91 -17.21 5.20
CA GLU A 50 -2.44 -15.85 5.47
C GLU A 50 -1.02 -15.85 6.02
N TYR A 51 -0.35 -14.71 5.92
CA TYR A 51 1.00 -14.53 6.44
C TYR A 51 1.00 -13.40 7.46
N ARG A 52 1.07 -13.76 8.74
CA ARG A 52 1.14 -12.80 9.83
C ARG A 52 2.59 -12.39 10.04
N MET A 53 2.92 -11.14 9.70
CA MET A 53 4.19 -10.49 10.00
C MET A 53 4.04 -9.63 11.25
N GLU A 54 4.97 -9.74 12.20
CA GLU A 54 4.82 -9.09 13.51
C GLU A 54 6.16 -8.67 14.11
N ASN A 55 6.21 -7.49 14.70
CA ASN A 55 7.30 -6.96 15.53
C ASN A 55 6.71 -6.31 16.80
N ASP A 56 7.51 -5.60 17.59
CA ASP A 56 7.03 -4.99 18.85
C ASP A 56 6.00 -3.86 18.66
N LYS A 57 5.91 -3.27 17.46
CA LYS A 57 5.08 -2.10 17.16
C LYS A 57 3.79 -2.44 16.43
N VAL A 58 3.85 -3.39 15.49
CA VAL A 58 2.75 -3.69 14.57
C VAL A 58 2.56 -5.19 14.35
N LYS A 59 1.34 -5.55 13.99
CA LYS A 59 0.97 -6.87 13.46
C LYS A 59 0.29 -6.67 12.12
N VAL A 60 0.85 -7.27 11.08
CA VAL A 60 0.45 -7.09 9.68
C VAL A 60 0.03 -8.44 9.13
N THR A 61 -1.17 -8.54 8.58
CA THR A 61 -1.69 -9.78 7.99
C THR A 61 -1.71 -9.63 6.48
N LEU A 62 -1.01 -10.52 5.76
CA LEU A 62 -1.07 -10.60 4.30
C LEU A 62 -2.05 -11.68 3.85
N LEU A 63 -2.87 -11.37 2.85
CA LEU A 63 -3.64 -12.37 2.10
C LEU A 63 -2.88 -12.76 0.84
N ALA A 64 -2.79 -14.07 0.56
CA ALA A 64 -2.36 -14.54 -0.76
C ALA A 64 -3.38 -14.13 -1.85
N THR A 65 -4.65 -14.04 -1.50
CA THR A 65 -5.73 -13.53 -2.36
C THR A 65 -5.50 -12.06 -2.67
N GLY A 66 -5.14 -11.77 -3.93
CA GLY A 66 -4.81 -10.42 -4.40
C GLY A 66 -3.46 -9.87 -3.94
N ALA A 67 -2.66 -10.65 -3.21
CA ALA A 67 -1.41 -10.20 -2.61
C ALA A 67 -1.56 -8.84 -1.91
N ARG A 68 -2.36 -8.77 -0.84
CA ARG A 68 -2.68 -7.52 -0.14
C ARG A 68 -2.34 -7.60 1.34
N ILE A 69 -2.10 -6.44 1.96
CA ILE A 69 -2.10 -6.33 3.42
C ILE A 69 -3.56 -6.12 3.82
N ILE A 70 -4.21 -7.09 4.46
CA ILE A 70 -5.62 -6.93 4.88
C ILE A 70 -5.75 -6.27 6.26
N GLU A 71 -4.74 -6.43 7.10
CA GLU A 71 -4.69 -5.82 8.42
C GLU A 71 -3.33 -5.17 8.64
N TYR A 72 -3.37 -3.98 9.21
CA TYR A 72 -2.22 -3.29 9.76
C TYR A 72 -2.61 -2.82 11.16
N ILE A 73 -2.29 -3.65 12.16
CA ILE A 73 -2.66 -3.38 13.55
C ILE A 73 -1.52 -2.65 14.26
N VAL A 74 -1.81 -1.46 14.77
CA VAL A 74 -0.92 -0.68 15.63
C VAL A 74 -1.07 -1.19 17.06
N LYS A 75 -0.06 -1.89 17.59
CA LYS A 75 -0.19 -2.63 18.86
C LYS A 75 -0.45 -1.76 20.08
N GLU A 76 0.08 -0.54 20.08
CA GLU A 76 -0.07 0.40 21.19
C GLU A 76 -1.54 0.80 21.41
N ARG A 77 -2.32 0.88 20.33
CA ARG A 77 -3.75 1.19 20.36
C ARG A 77 -4.63 -0.06 20.24
N ASN A 78 -4.07 -1.14 19.68
CA ASN A 78 -4.77 -2.36 19.29
C ASN A 78 -5.82 -2.16 18.17
N ASP A 79 -5.58 -1.17 17.32
CA ASP A 79 -6.49 -0.83 16.21
C ASP A 79 -5.89 -1.13 14.84
N ASN A 80 -6.76 -1.49 13.90
CA ASN A 80 -6.43 -1.70 12.51
C ASN A 80 -6.65 -0.40 11.73
N VAL A 81 -5.58 0.17 11.17
CA VAL A 81 -5.67 1.45 10.42
C VAL A 81 -6.27 1.30 9.02
N LEU A 82 -6.47 0.07 8.55
CA LEU A 82 -7.00 -0.22 7.23
C LEU A 82 -8.46 -0.66 7.32
N PHE A 83 -9.28 -0.22 6.38
CA PHE A 83 -10.60 -0.81 6.15
C PHE A 83 -10.42 -2.31 5.88
N LYS A 84 -11.31 -3.16 6.40
CA LYS A 84 -11.18 -4.61 6.26
C LYS A 84 -12.52 -5.27 5.97
N LEU A 85 -12.55 -6.05 4.91
CA LEU A 85 -13.51 -7.11 4.63
C LEU A 85 -12.71 -8.38 4.35
N TRP A 86 -13.12 -9.50 4.93
CA TRP A 86 -12.57 -10.79 4.51
C TRP A 86 -12.93 -11.06 3.04
N PRO A 87 -12.11 -11.84 2.29
CA PRO A 87 -12.28 -12.11 0.87
C PRO A 87 -13.48 -13.02 0.57
N GLU A 88 -14.65 -12.67 1.09
CA GLU A 88 -15.93 -13.34 0.89
C GLU A 88 -16.74 -12.62 -0.19
N LYS A 89 -17.33 -13.39 -1.10
CA LYS A 89 -18.19 -12.85 -2.15
C LYS A 89 -19.44 -12.24 -1.54
N GLU A 90 -19.73 -10.99 -1.90
CA GLU A 90 -20.91 -10.27 -1.42
C GLU A 90 -22.22 -10.95 -1.84
N SER A 91 -23.31 -10.61 -1.15
CA SER A 91 -24.66 -11.11 -1.50
C SER A 91 -25.09 -10.72 -2.92
N THR A 92 -24.52 -9.64 -3.46
CA THR A 92 -24.79 -9.10 -4.80
C THR A 92 -23.97 -9.77 -5.91
N GLU A 93 -23.09 -10.73 -5.58
CA GLU A 93 -22.15 -11.34 -6.52
C GLU A 93 -22.81 -11.89 -7.80
N LYS A 94 -24.02 -12.43 -7.69
CA LYS A 94 -24.74 -13.03 -8.82
C LYS A 94 -25.52 -12.02 -9.67
N ARG A 95 -25.43 -10.71 -9.39
CA ARG A 95 -26.15 -9.70 -10.18
C ARG A 95 -25.62 -9.66 -11.62
N PRO A 96 -26.47 -9.38 -12.62
CA PRO A 96 -26.00 -9.18 -14.00
C PRO A 96 -24.89 -8.10 -14.05
N PHE A 97 -23.85 -8.37 -14.83
CA PHE A 97 -22.70 -7.47 -15.02
C PHE A 97 -21.85 -7.18 -13.76
N ARG A 98 -21.97 -8.01 -12.71
CA ARG A 98 -21.21 -7.85 -11.45
C ARG A 98 -19.69 -7.69 -11.66
N GLU A 99 -19.13 -8.47 -12.57
CA GLU A 99 -17.70 -8.51 -12.91
C GLU A 99 -17.19 -7.18 -13.51
N ARG A 100 -18.08 -6.24 -13.85
CA ARG A 100 -17.71 -4.89 -14.32
C ARG A 100 -17.57 -3.89 -13.18
N GLY A 101 -18.06 -4.23 -11.99
CA GLY A 101 -18.02 -3.38 -10.80
C GLY A 101 -16.72 -3.56 -10.02
N PHE A 102 -16.20 -2.47 -9.46
CA PHE A 102 -15.07 -2.52 -8.53
C PHE A 102 -15.54 -3.00 -7.16
N TYR A 103 -14.82 -3.96 -6.58
CA TYR A 103 -15.11 -4.52 -5.26
C TYR A 103 -13.91 -4.38 -4.33
N PRO A 104 -13.93 -3.46 -3.36
CA PRO A 104 -12.88 -3.38 -2.36
C PRO A 104 -13.11 -4.47 -1.30
N TYR A 105 -12.08 -5.22 -0.94
CA TYR A 105 -12.01 -5.96 0.32
C TYR A 105 -11.32 -5.19 1.44
N GLY A 106 -10.83 -3.98 1.16
CA GLY A 106 -10.02 -3.23 2.10
C GLY A 106 -8.56 -3.69 2.15
N GLY A 107 -7.84 -3.04 3.06
CA GLY A 107 -6.42 -3.24 3.23
C GLY A 107 -5.60 -2.33 2.31
N PHE A 108 -4.44 -2.84 1.90
CA PHE A 108 -3.59 -2.27 0.86
C PHE A 108 -3.74 -3.09 -0.42
N GLU A 109 -4.63 -2.64 -1.30
CA GLU A 109 -5.01 -3.29 -2.55
C GLU A 109 -4.27 -2.73 -3.77
N ASP A 110 -4.55 -3.30 -4.94
CA ASP A 110 -4.18 -2.69 -6.22
C ASP A 110 -5.39 -2.50 -7.12
N PHE A 111 -5.43 -1.36 -7.78
CA PHE A 111 -6.17 -1.13 -8.99
C PHE A 111 -5.24 -1.34 -10.19
N LEU A 112 -5.64 -2.20 -11.15
CA LEU A 112 -4.82 -2.54 -12.32
C LEU A 112 -5.37 -1.92 -13.62
N GLY A 113 -5.92 -0.70 -13.55
CA GLY A 113 -6.39 0.06 -14.71
C GLY A 113 -7.76 -0.33 -15.24
N GLN A 114 -8.28 -1.50 -14.85
CA GLN A 114 -9.63 -1.96 -15.19
C GLN A 114 -10.29 -2.62 -13.97
N ALA A 115 -11.50 -2.18 -13.64
CA ALA A 115 -12.29 -2.76 -12.54
C ALA A 115 -12.58 -4.26 -12.73
N SER A 116 -12.60 -4.74 -13.98
CA SER A 116 -12.86 -6.15 -14.32
C SER A 116 -11.65 -7.08 -14.17
N ILE A 117 -10.46 -6.57 -13.87
CA ILE A 117 -9.35 -7.46 -13.48
C ILE A 117 -9.58 -7.88 -12.04
N GLU A 118 -10.12 -9.09 -11.89
CA GLU A 118 -10.43 -9.67 -10.59
C GLU A 118 -9.17 -9.75 -9.72
N THR A 119 -9.09 -8.90 -8.69
CA THR A 119 -7.99 -8.87 -7.72
C THR A 119 -8.04 -10.03 -6.72
N HIS A 120 -8.85 -11.07 -6.98
CA HIS A 120 -9.05 -12.22 -6.09
C HIS A 120 -8.24 -13.44 -6.51
N LYS A 121 -7.38 -13.28 -7.51
CA LYS A 121 -6.43 -14.33 -7.86
C LYS A 121 -5.59 -14.66 -6.63
N VAL A 122 -5.49 -15.95 -6.31
CA VAL A 122 -4.58 -16.43 -5.25
C VAL A 122 -3.16 -16.39 -5.79
N TYR A 123 -2.28 -15.63 -5.15
CA TYR A 123 -0.88 -15.51 -5.53
C TYR A 123 -0.08 -16.68 -4.98
N GLN A 124 0.94 -17.09 -5.75
CA GLN A 124 1.95 -17.98 -5.21
C GLN A 124 2.80 -17.19 -4.21
N ALA A 125 2.65 -17.52 -2.93
CA ALA A 125 3.38 -16.89 -1.84
C ALA A 125 4.59 -17.74 -1.39
N VAL A 126 5.69 -17.06 -1.08
CA VAL A 126 6.93 -17.66 -0.57
C VAL A 126 7.44 -16.80 0.59
N VAL A 127 7.57 -17.39 1.77
CA VAL A 127 8.28 -16.76 2.88
C VAL A 127 9.77 -16.78 2.57
N VAL A 128 10.32 -15.63 2.19
CA VAL A 128 11.75 -15.47 1.86
C VAL A 128 12.58 -15.42 3.14
N ARG A 129 12.03 -14.78 4.18
CA ARG A 129 12.64 -14.70 5.51
C ARG A 129 11.54 -14.66 6.57
N ASN A 130 11.55 -15.63 7.48
CA ASN A 130 10.51 -15.79 8.49
C ASN A 130 10.87 -15.15 9.86
N GLU A 131 12.14 -14.86 10.13
CA GLU A 131 12.54 -14.13 11.34
C GLU A 131 13.84 -13.31 11.17
N GLY A 132 14.04 -12.36 12.08
CA GLY A 132 15.27 -11.58 12.21
C GLY A 132 15.01 -10.07 12.25
N PRO A 133 15.99 -9.21 11.93
CA PRO A 133 15.83 -7.76 11.89
C PRO A 133 14.86 -7.25 10.82
N PHE A 134 14.40 -8.14 9.94
CA PHE A 134 13.24 -7.95 9.09
C PHE A 134 12.71 -9.32 8.69
N VAL A 135 11.46 -9.36 8.24
CA VAL A 135 10.84 -10.53 7.60
C VAL A 135 10.36 -10.18 6.22
N GLN A 136 10.24 -11.18 5.35
CA GLN A 136 9.91 -10.95 3.96
C GLN A 136 9.06 -12.07 3.37
N VAL A 137 7.99 -11.68 2.69
CA VAL A 137 7.12 -12.57 1.91
C VAL A 137 7.08 -12.06 0.48
N ARG A 138 7.31 -12.95 -0.48
CA ARG A 138 7.17 -12.66 -1.91
C ARG A 138 5.91 -13.33 -2.44
N MET A 139 5.08 -12.57 -3.12
CA MET A 139 3.85 -13.07 -3.74
C MET A 139 3.89 -12.75 -5.24
N ALA A 140 3.64 -13.75 -6.08
CA ALA A 140 3.63 -13.56 -7.53
C ALA A 140 2.43 -14.25 -8.19
N SER A 141 1.94 -13.63 -9.25
CA SER A 141 0.87 -14.17 -10.07
C SER A 141 0.99 -13.72 -11.52
N ASP A 142 0.29 -14.41 -12.40
CA ASP A 142 0.25 -14.11 -13.83
C ASP A 142 -1.20 -13.92 -14.29
N TYR A 143 -1.53 -12.74 -14.81
CA TYR A 143 -2.84 -12.43 -15.38
C TYR A 143 -2.78 -12.54 -16.89
N TYR A 144 -2.95 -13.75 -17.42
CA TYR A 144 -2.98 -13.99 -18.88
C TYR A 144 -1.70 -13.49 -19.58
N GLY A 145 -0.54 -13.77 -18.99
CA GLY A 145 0.80 -13.34 -19.42
C GLY A 145 1.20 -11.94 -18.96
N ASN A 146 0.44 -11.31 -18.06
CA ASN A 146 0.81 -10.09 -17.35
C ASN A 146 1.26 -10.45 -15.94
N ARG A 147 2.57 -10.49 -15.68
CA ARG A 147 3.09 -10.91 -14.38
C ARG A 147 3.11 -9.74 -13.40
N LEU A 148 2.57 -9.97 -12.20
CA LEU A 148 2.67 -9.08 -11.05
C LEU A 148 3.37 -9.83 -9.92
N GLU A 149 4.44 -9.24 -9.39
CA GLU A 149 5.12 -9.70 -8.18
C GLU A 149 5.17 -8.57 -7.15
N LYS A 150 4.94 -8.93 -5.89
CA LYS A 150 5.12 -8.07 -4.73
C LYS A 150 6.06 -8.72 -3.73
N ILE A 151 6.93 -7.92 -3.14
CA ILE A 151 7.74 -8.30 -1.99
C ILE A 151 7.35 -7.40 -0.82
N PHE A 152 6.83 -8.02 0.23
CA PHE A 152 6.47 -7.37 1.48
C PHE A 152 7.62 -7.53 2.46
N THR A 153 8.12 -6.42 3.02
CA THR A 153 9.15 -6.41 4.04
C THR A 153 8.63 -5.70 5.29
N LEU A 154 8.59 -6.38 6.43
CA LEU A 154 8.39 -5.72 7.74
C LEU A 154 9.73 -5.63 8.45
N TYR A 155 10.14 -4.41 8.82
CA TYR A 155 11.39 -4.14 9.54
C TYR A 155 11.21 -4.39 11.05
N GLY A 156 12.23 -4.87 11.74
CA GLY A 156 12.13 -5.35 13.13
C GLY A 156 12.07 -4.26 14.20
N ASP A 157 12.48 -3.04 13.89
CA ASP A 157 12.66 -1.93 14.83
C ASP A 157 11.71 -0.75 14.60
N SER A 158 10.83 -0.85 13.60
CA SER A 158 9.95 0.22 13.15
C SER A 158 8.63 -0.34 12.66
N PRO A 159 7.55 0.46 12.60
CA PRO A 159 6.29 -0.02 12.05
C PRO A 159 6.37 -0.14 10.51
N LEU A 160 7.43 0.33 9.87
CA LEU A 160 7.58 0.39 8.43
C LEU A 160 7.33 -0.97 7.75
N VAL A 161 6.34 -0.99 6.85
CA VAL A 161 6.17 -2.04 5.86
C VAL A 161 6.52 -1.48 4.49
N GLU A 162 7.46 -2.12 3.81
CA GLU A 162 7.77 -1.84 2.41
C GLU A 162 7.05 -2.86 1.53
N VAL A 163 6.40 -2.37 0.46
CA VAL A 163 5.88 -3.20 -0.63
C VAL A 163 6.60 -2.82 -1.91
N ARG A 164 7.39 -3.74 -2.45
CA ARG A 164 8.09 -3.57 -3.74
C ARG A 164 7.35 -4.34 -4.82
N PHE A 165 6.99 -3.63 -5.87
CA PHE A 165 6.27 -4.13 -7.03
C PHE A 165 7.24 -4.40 -8.18
N ALA A 166 6.99 -5.47 -8.92
CA ALA A 166 7.56 -5.73 -10.23
C ALA A 166 6.44 -6.16 -11.19
N LEU A 167 6.15 -5.33 -12.19
CA LEU A 167 5.08 -5.55 -13.15
C LEU A 167 5.66 -5.76 -14.55
N ALA A 168 5.37 -6.91 -15.17
CA ALA A 168 5.74 -7.22 -16.54
C ALA A 168 4.47 -7.44 -17.36
N PHE A 169 3.82 -6.34 -17.74
CA PHE A 169 2.53 -6.35 -18.42
C PHE A 169 2.72 -6.20 -19.93
N ARG A 170 1.97 -7.01 -20.68
CA ARG A 170 1.94 -7.04 -22.15
C ARG A 170 0.63 -6.50 -22.71
N ASN A 171 -0.46 -6.50 -21.94
CA ASN A 171 -1.74 -5.96 -22.38
C ASN A 171 -1.69 -4.42 -22.35
N PRO A 172 -1.87 -3.71 -23.48
CA PRO A 172 -1.90 -2.24 -23.51
C PRO A 172 -3.01 -1.61 -22.68
N GLU A 173 -4.09 -2.34 -22.40
CA GLU A 173 -5.21 -1.80 -21.63
C GLU A 173 -4.98 -1.86 -20.12
N LEU A 174 -4.02 -2.67 -19.66
CA LEU A 174 -3.58 -2.72 -18.27
C LEU A 174 -2.35 -1.83 -18.09
N ASN A 175 -2.56 -0.53 -18.28
CA ASN A 175 -1.50 0.47 -18.38
C ASN A 175 -1.31 1.30 -17.10
N MET A 176 -2.03 0.98 -16.02
CA MET A 176 -2.00 1.76 -14.79
C MET A 176 -2.02 0.83 -13.58
N LEU A 177 -1.17 1.14 -12.61
CA LEU A 177 -1.20 0.60 -11.26
C LEU A 177 -1.64 1.73 -10.31
N GLY A 178 -2.69 1.51 -9.55
CA GLY A 178 -3.01 2.32 -8.38
C GLY A 178 -2.88 1.46 -7.13
N PRO A 179 -1.78 1.48 -6.39
CA PRO A 179 -1.72 0.88 -5.05
C PRO A 179 -2.66 1.64 -4.13
N GLN A 180 -3.47 0.96 -3.32
CA GLN A 180 -4.60 1.59 -2.63
C GLN A 180 -4.59 1.20 -1.15
N PRO A 181 -3.93 1.94 -0.25
CA PRO A 181 -4.33 1.94 1.15
C PRO A 181 -5.78 2.41 1.24
N ILE A 182 -6.65 1.51 1.68
CA ILE A 182 -8.04 1.80 2.01
C ILE A 182 -8.09 2.00 3.52
N LEU A 183 -8.25 3.24 3.95
CA LEU A 183 -8.18 3.69 5.33
C LEU A 183 -9.55 3.66 6.00
N ALA A 184 -9.53 3.23 7.26
CA ALA A 184 -10.61 3.35 8.24
C ALA A 184 -9.90 3.46 9.59
N LEU A 185 -9.49 4.67 9.97
CA LEU A 185 -8.63 4.86 11.13
C LEU A 185 -9.48 4.84 12.42
N GLY A 186 -8.92 4.27 13.48
CA GLY A 186 -9.61 4.06 14.75
C GLY A 186 -10.66 2.94 14.72
N GLU A 187 -11.45 2.85 15.79
CA GLU A 187 -12.60 1.95 15.88
C GLU A 187 -13.69 2.36 14.86
N LYS A 188 -13.81 3.65 14.56
CA LYS A 188 -14.85 4.20 13.70
C LYS A 188 -14.28 5.17 12.66
N HIS A 189 -14.54 4.88 11.39
CA HIS A 189 -14.26 5.79 10.29
C HIS A 189 -15.32 6.89 10.16
N TRP A 190 -15.00 8.13 10.55
CA TRP A 190 -15.97 9.24 10.61
C TRP A 190 -15.29 10.63 10.55
N THR A 191 -16.05 11.70 10.84
CA THR A 191 -15.65 13.12 10.64
C THR A 191 -14.37 13.58 11.37
N GLU A 192 -13.95 12.83 12.38
CA GLU A 192 -12.70 12.96 13.12
C GLU A 192 -11.48 12.65 12.26
N ASP A 193 -11.64 11.84 11.21
CA ASP A 193 -10.59 11.48 10.28
C ASP A 193 -10.17 12.68 9.43
N LEU A 194 -8.90 13.03 9.59
CA LEU A 194 -8.21 14.06 8.83
C LEU A 194 -7.25 13.39 7.84
N PHE A 195 -7.33 13.77 6.58
CA PHE A 195 -6.41 13.35 5.54
C PHE A 195 -5.57 14.52 5.05
N ILE A 196 -4.28 14.28 4.87
CA ILE A 196 -3.30 15.31 4.54
C ILE A 196 -2.51 14.88 3.30
N VAL A 197 -2.41 15.79 2.32
CA VAL A 197 -1.71 15.56 1.05
C VAL A 197 -0.81 16.75 0.68
N PRO A 198 0.47 16.53 0.34
CA PRO A 198 1.41 17.56 -0.13
C PRO A 198 1.19 17.86 -1.62
N THR A 199 0.19 18.66 -1.94
CA THR A 199 -0.09 19.02 -3.35
C THR A 199 0.89 20.06 -3.89
N ALA A 200 0.95 20.20 -5.22
CA ALA A 200 1.79 21.21 -5.90
C ALA A 200 1.47 22.66 -5.47
N SER A 201 0.26 22.92 -4.97
CA SER A 201 -0.16 24.23 -4.43
C SER A 201 0.01 24.34 -2.91
N GLY A 202 0.64 23.35 -2.28
CA GLY A 202 0.86 23.28 -0.85
C GLY A 202 0.11 22.12 -0.19
N LYS A 203 0.24 22.04 1.13
CA LYS A 203 -0.45 21.01 1.93
C LYS A 203 -1.96 21.25 1.87
N ARG A 204 -2.72 20.20 1.56
CA ARG A 204 -4.18 20.19 1.61
C ARG A 204 -4.66 19.22 2.67
N GLU A 205 -5.75 19.60 3.30
CA GLU A 205 -6.41 18.85 4.36
C GLU A 205 -7.83 18.55 3.93
N PHE A 206 -8.25 17.31 4.18
CA PHE A 206 -9.59 16.82 3.91
C PHE A 206 -10.12 16.15 5.16
N ARG A 207 -11.40 16.31 5.45
CA ARG A 207 -12.08 15.51 6.47
C ARG A 207 -12.98 14.50 5.80
N MET A 208 -13.16 13.35 6.46
CA MET A 208 -14.13 12.37 5.99
C MET A 208 -15.52 13.01 5.87
N ARG A 209 -16.20 12.73 4.76
CA ARG A 209 -17.53 13.26 4.42
C ARG A 209 -18.55 12.13 4.43
N PRO A 210 -19.12 11.78 5.59
CA PRO A 210 -20.08 10.68 5.66
C PRO A 210 -21.42 10.96 4.97
N GLU A 211 -21.68 12.20 4.57
CA GLU A 211 -22.92 12.64 3.92
C GLU A 211 -22.90 12.53 2.40
N GLU A 212 -21.73 12.43 1.77
CA GLU A 212 -21.60 12.44 0.32
C GLU A 212 -20.47 11.56 -0.21
N TYR A 213 -20.60 11.19 -1.48
CA TYR A 213 -19.57 10.52 -2.25
C TYR A 213 -18.57 11.56 -2.77
N PHE A 214 -17.28 11.39 -2.51
CA PHE A 214 -16.26 12.38 -2.89
C PHE A 214 -15.05 11.72 -3.55
N GLY A 215 -14.56 12.33 -4.63
CA GLY A 215 -13.34 11.88 -5.30
C GLY A 215 -12.58 13.07 -5.88
N GLU A 216 -11.25 13.04 -5.79
CA GLU A 216 -10.41 14.12 -6.30
C GLU A 216 -9.06 13.62 -6.82
N VAL A 217 -8.63 14.21 -7.94
CA VAL A 217 -7.29 14.04 -8.49
C VAL A 217 -6.40 15.19 -8.01
N MET A 218 -5.24 14.84 -7.45
CA MET A 218 -4.28 15.78 -6.88
C MET A 218 -2.89 15.59 -7.48
N PHE A 219 -2.29 16.69 -7.95
CA PHE A 219 -0.89 16.69 -8.37
C PHE A 219 0.01 16.94 -7.16
N LEU A 220 0.96 16.03 -6.94
CA LEU A 220 1.80 16.01 -5.75
C LEU A 220 3.09 16.81 -5.90
N GLN A 221 3.46 17.53 -4.84
CA GLN A 221 4.79 18.09 -4.63
C GLN A 221 5.75 17.05 -4.03
N GLU A 222 5.26 16.25 -3.08
CA GLU A 222 6.03 15.19 -2.42
C GLU A 222 5.26 13.87 -2.45
N GLY A 223 6.00 12.76 -2.41
CA GLY A 223 5.41 11.42 -2.58
C GLY A 223 4.94 10.84 -1.27
N TRP A 224 3.92 11.45 -0.65
CA TRP A 224 3.30 10.92 0.55
C TRP A 224 1.83 11.32 0.69
N ASN A 225 1.09 10.59 1.51
CA ASN A 225 -0.24 10.94 1.99
C ASN A 225 -0.37 10.48 3.45
N ALA A 226 -1.23 11.13 4.22
CA ALA A 226 -1.48 10.74 5.60
C ALA A 226 -2.98 10.73 5.92
N GLY A 227 -3.36 9.87 6.85
CA GLY A 227 -4.63 9.91 7.55
C GLY A 227 -4.37 9.95 9.05
N TYR A 228 -5.23 10.62 9.80
CA TYR A 228 -5.13 10.77 11.24
C TYR A 228 -6.52 10.82 11.86
N ASP A 229 -6.81 9.87 12.74
CA ASP A 229 -7.96 9.96 13.64
C ASP A 229 -7.60 10.92 14.78
N THR A 230 -8.26 12.08 14.79
CA THR A 230 -7.99 13.15 15.75
C THR A 230 -8.51 12.89 17.16
N VAL A 231 -9.36 11.87 17.35
CA VAL A 231 -9.95 11.49 18.64
C VAL A 231 -9.17 10.33 19.25
N GLU A 232 -8.89 9.29 18.47
CA GLU A 232 -8.19 8.08 18.95
C GLU A 232 -6.66 8.24 18.94
N ASP A 233 -6.16 9.33 18.35
CA ASP A 233 -4.74 9.67 18.27
C ASP A 233 -3.94 8.50 17.67
N ILE A 234 -4.35 8.13 16.46
CA ILE A 234 -3.76 7.09 15.62
C ILE A 234 -3.66 7.59 14.18
N SER A 235 -2.52 7.34 13.55
CA SER A 235 -2.23 7.80 12.20
C SER A 235 -1.74 6.70 11.29
N PHE A 236 -1.93 6.95 10.00
CA PHE A 236 -1.33 6.24 8.89
C PHE A 236 -0.60 7.22 8.00
N ALA A 237 0.60 6.86 7.54
CA ALA A 237 1.30 7.55 6.48
C ALA A 237 1.72 6.55 5.39
N GLY A 238 1.44 6.95 4.16
CA GLY A 238 1.95 6.32 2.94
C GLY A 238 3.06 7.15 2.34
N ALA A 239 4.13 6.53 1.85
CA ALA A 239 5.17 7.19 1.08
C ALA A 239 5.58 6.39 -0.15
N PHE A 240 6.05 7.08 -1.18
CA PHE A 240 6.44 6.51 -2.47
C PHE A 240 7.27 7.54 -3.25
N PRO A 241 8.00 7.15 -4.31
CA PRO A 241 8.73 8.11 -5.11
C PRO A 241 7.77 8.93 -5.99
N VAL A 242 7.68 10.23 -5.76
CA VAL A 242 6.70 11.15 -6.38
C VAL A 242 6.87 11.31 -7.89
N SER A 243 8.04 10.99 -8.43
CA SER A 243 8.32 10.99 -9.87
C SER A 243 7.54 9.89 -10.61
N GLU A 244 7.13 8.83 -9.90
CA GLU A 244 6.56 7.64 -10.51
C GLU A 244 5.07 7.75 -10.85
N PRO A 245 4.19 8.24 -9.97
CA PRO A 245 2.79 8.44 -10.32
C PRO A 245 2.57 9.72 -11.15
N GLU A 246 1.51 9.76 -11.95
CA GLU A 246 1.06 10.98 -12.63
C GLU A 246 0.36 11.92 -11.65
N PHE A 247 -0.46 11.34 -10.77
CA PHE A 247 -1.23 12.05 -9.74
C PHE A 247 -1.58 11.10 -8.58
N LEU A 248 -2.07 11.68 -7.48
CA LEU A 248 -2.74 10.97 -6.40
C LEU A 248 -4.24 11.10 -6.58
N HIS A 249 -4.94 9.99 -6.67
CA HIS A 249 -6.39 9.95 -6.64
C HIS A 249 -6.86 9.63 -5.23
N MET A 250 -7.65 10.51 -4.64
CA MET A 250 -8.33 10.24 -3.36
C MET A 250 -9.79 9.95 -3.65
N TRP A 251 -10.32 8.96 -2.94
CA TRP A 251 -11.71 8.55 -3.08
C TRP A 251 -12.30 8.26 -1.69
N MET A 252 -13.37 8.96 -1.31
CA MET A 252 -14.16 8.73 -0.10
C MET A 252 -15.46 8.04 -0.49
N ASN A 253 -15.57 6.76 -0.14
CA ASN A 253 -16.72 5.95 -0.47
C ASN A 253 -17.88 6.19 0.51
N HIS A 254 -19.09 6.00 -0.01
CA HIS A 254 -20.32 6.16 0.74
C HIS A 254 -21.21 4.93 0.49
N PRO A 255 -22.01 4.44 1.46
CA PRO A 255 -22.90 3.29 1.29
C PRO A 255 -23.94 3.41 0.17
N SER A 256 -24.17 4.60 -0.37
CA SER A 256 -25.00 4.81 -1.57
C SER A 256 -24.33 4.35 -2.86
N ASN A 257 -23.03 4.03 -2.85
CA ASN A 257 -22.35 3.42 -3.98
C ASN A 257 -22.89 1.99 -4.18
N GLY A 258 -23.59 1.78 -5.30
CA GLY A 258 -24.23 0.51 -5.63
C GLY A 258 -23.26 -0.66 -5.86
N GLU A 259 -21.95 -0.38 -5.97
CA GLU A 259 -20.89 -1.37 -6.15
C GLU A 259 -20.17 -1.74 -4.84
N SER A 260 -20.20 -0.86 -3.84
CA SER A 260 -19.48 -1.01 -2.58
C SER A 260 -20.16 -0.19 -1.48
N GLN A 261 -20.88 -0.85 -0.58
CA GLN A 261 -21.79 -0.18 0.37
C GLN A 261 -21.12 0.12 1.73
N HIS A 262 -19.91 0.67 1.72
CA HIS A 262 -19.11 0.88 2.93
C HIS A 262 -18.58 2.31 3.04
N TYR A 263 -18.32 2.77 4.26
CA TYR A 263 -17.51 3.98 4.47
C TYR A 263 -16.04 3.60 4.47
N TYR A 264 -15.24 4.24 3.61
CA TYR A 264 -13.78 4.19 3.61
C TYR A 264 -13.19 5.35 2.81
N ALA A 265 -11.91 5.63 3.01
CA ALA A 265 -11.14 6.53 2.16
C ALA A 265 -9.95 5.80 1.54
N GLU A 266 -9.75 5.92 0.24
CA GLU A 266 -8.63 5.32 -0.48
C GLU A 266 -7.74 6.39 -1.12
N PHE A 267 -6.43 6.14 -1.14
CA PHE A 267 -5.43 7.01 -1.75
C PHE A 267 -4.60 6.23 -2.75
N GLN A 268 -4.65 6.59 -4.02
CA GLN A 268 -4.08 5.79 -5.09
C GLN A 268 -3.06 6.64 -5.86
N PRO A 269 -1.74 6.44 -5.70
CA PRO A 269 -0.79 6.99 -6.66
C PRO A 269 -0.96 6.25 -7.99
N TRP A 270 -1.40 6.94 -9.03
CA TRP A 270 -1.63 6.37 -10.36
C TRP A 270 -0.30 6.26 -11.11
N VAL A 271 0.30 5.08 -11.07
CA VAL A 271 1.61 4.75 -11.65
C VAL A 271 1.44 4.11 -13.03
N PRO A 272 1.94 4.76 -14.10
CA PRO A 272 1.84 4.19 -15.44
C PRO A 272 2.70 2.93 -15.56
N ILE A 273 2.16 1.96 -16.30
CA ILE A 273 2.81 0.70 -16.66
C ILE A 273 3.19 0.78 -18.14
N PHE A 274 4.48 0.74 -18.41
CA PHE A 274 5.01 0.76 -19.78
C PHE A 274 5.19 -0.67 -20.30
N GLN A 275 4.91 -0.89 -21.59
CA GLN A 275 5.08 -2.20 -22.21
C GLN A 275 6.56 -2.52 -22.48
N LYS A 276 6.84 -3.82 -22.65
CA LYS A 276 8.17 -4.36 -23.05
C LYS A 276 9.29 -4.13 -22.03
N ASN A 277 8.96 -3.68 -20.83
CA ASN A 277 9.88 -3.59 -19.70
C ASN A 277 9.25 -4.19 -18.44
N VAL A 278 10.06 -4.27 -17.37
CA VAL A 278 9.55 -4.54 -16.03
C VAL A 278 9.45 -3.20 -15.31
N ARG A 279 8.24 -2.81 -14.94
CA ARG A 279 7.98 -1.62 -14.11
C ARG A 279 8.26 -1.99 -12.66
N TYR A 280 9.10 -1.21 -11.99
CA TYR A 280 9.31 -1.30 -10.54
C TYR A 280 8.68 -0.11 -9.85
N PHE A 281 8.07 -0.35 -8.70
CA PHE A 281 7.51 0.69 -7.85
C PHE A 281 7.64 0.25 -6.39
N SER A 282 7.77 1.20 -5.46
CA SER A 282 7.80 0.89 -4.03
C SER A 282 6.82 1.77 -3.29
N TYR A 283 6.08 1.17 -2.36
CA TYR A 283 5.18 1.86 -1.44
C TYR A 283 5.58 1.53 -0.01
N TYR A 284 5.59 2.54 0.84
CA TYR A 284 5.96 2.45 2.25
C TYR A 284 4.74 2.78 3.11
N LEU A 285 4.38 1.87 4.01
CA LEU A 285 3.26 2.03 4.93
C LEU A 285 3.79 2.22 6.36
N TRP A 286 3.23 3.19 7.07
CA TRP A 286 3.58 3.50 8.45
C TRP A 286 2.31 3.83 9.25
N GLY A 287 1.84 2.88 10.05
CA GLY A 287 0.80 3.11 11.05
C GLY A 287 1.42 3.27 12.44
N ALA A 288 0.96 4.26 13.20
CA ALA A 288 1.46 4.52 14.55
C ALA A 288 0.41 5.21 15.43
N ALA A 289 0.54 5.05 16.74
CA ALA A 289 -0.11 5.95 17.69
C ALA A 289 0.51 7.35 17.56
N GLY A 290 -0.29 8.38 17.79
CA GLY A 290 0.14 9.76 17.72
C GLY A 290 -0.11 10.44 16.37
N PRO A 291 0.30 11.72 16.29
CA PRO A 291 0.09 12.56 15.11
C PRO A 291 0.92 12.11 13.91
N TRP A 292 0.35 12.30 12.72
CA TRP A 292 0.92 11.86 11.44
C TRP A 292 2.28 12.52 11.11
N GLU A 293 2.57 13.70 11.66
CA GLU A 293 3.83 14.42 11.46
C GLU A 293 5.04 13.59 11.90
N ILE A 294 4.88 12.76 12.95
CA ILE A 294 5.96 11.88 13.44
C ILE A 294 6.30 10.84 12.37
N ALA A 295 5.28 10.23 11.76
CA ALA A 295 5.46 9.25 10.70
C ALA A 295 6.15 9.88 9.48
N ILE A 296 5.72 11.07 9.05
CA ILE A 296 6.34 11.79 7.94
C ILE A 296 7.79 12.20 8.25
N ALA A 297 8.07 12.63 9.48
CA ALA A 297 9.44 12.93 9.90
C ALA A 297 10.35 11.69 9.83
N GLU A 298 9.88 10.54 10.28
CA GLU A 298 10.62 9.27 10.21
C GLU A 298 10.84 8.80 8.76
N LEU A 299 9.80 8.82 7.92
CA LEU A 299 9.91 8.46 6.51
C LEU A 299 10.88 9.39 5.77
N ARG A 300 10.87 10.70 6.08
CA ARG A 300 11.82 11.68 5.53
C ARG A 300 13.25 11.42 6.03
N ARG A 301 13.43 11.16 7.32
CA ARG A 301 14.74 10.83 7.93
C ARG A 301 15.37 9.61 7.26
N ARG A 302 14.54 8.65 6.82
CA ARG A 302 14.95 7.42 6.11
C ARG A 302 15.10 7.59 4.59
N SER A 303 14.93 8.81 4.06
CA SER A 303 14.99 9.09 2.62
C SER A 303 14.01 8.28 1.78
N LEU A 304 12.78 8.10 2.30
CA LEU A 304 11.70 7.39 1.61
C LEU A 304 10.67 8.33 0.96
N ILE A 305 10.75 9.63 1.25
CA ILE A 305 9.93 10.68 0.65
C ILE A 305 10.76 11.45 -0.36
N THR A 306 10.30 11.48 -1.61
CA THR A 306 10.92 12.30 -2.67
C THR A 306 10.03 13.50 -3.02
N SER A 307 10.64 14.51 -3.66
CA SER A 307 10.00 15.76 -4.09
C SER A 307 10.12 15.94 -5.61
N ARG A 308 9.16 16.63 -6.22
CA ARG A 308 9.21 17.05 -7.64
C ARG A 308 10.04 18.31 -7.84
#